data_AF-A0A7J2SP57-F1
#
_entry.id   AF-A0A7J2SP57-F1
#
_cell.length_a   1.000
_cell.length_b   1.000
_cell.length_c   1.000
_cell.angle_alpha   90.00
_cell.angle_beta   90.00
_cell.angle_gamma   90.00
#
_symmetry.space_group_name_H-M   'P 1'
#
loop_
_entity.id
_entity.type
_entity.pdbx_description
1 polymer ?
#
loop_
_entity_poly.entity_id
_entity_poly.type
_entity_poly.pdbx_seq_one_letter_code
_entity_poly.pdbx_strand_id
1 'polypeptide(L)' 'MRSKASITVNLVSRNKLEELSSSEKIEYILGEVKKGKVLILESGLTPGEQATLIQQTMTKIDHDT' A
#
# COMPACT_ATOMS: atom_id res chain seq x y z
N MET A 1 -21.15 -5.59 22.25
CA MET A 1 -20.69 -4.23 21.90
C MET A 1 -19.89 -4.34 20.60
N ARG A 2 -20.34 -3.76 19.48
CA ARG A 2 -19.49 -3.67 18.27
C ARG A 2 -18.42 -2.62 18.54
N SER A 3 -17.15 -3.00 18.57
CA SER A 3 -16.04 -2.04 18.66
C SER A 3 -16.10 -1.15 17.41
N LYS A 4 -15.99 0.16 17.61
CA LYS A 4 -15.93 1.12 16.51
C LYS A 4 -14.60 0.86 15.78
N ALA A 5 -14.64 0.37 14.54
CA ALA A 5 -13.43 0.14 13.76
C ALA A 5 -12.65 1.46 13.63
N SER A 6 -11.46 1.53 14.20
CA SER A 6 -10.59 2.70 14.14
C SER A 6 -9.83 2.66 12.81
N ILE A 7 -10.08 3.63 11.94
CA ILE A 7 -9.31 3.80 10.71
C ILE A 7 -7.97 4.44 11.09
N THR A 8 -6.87 3.78 10.74
CA THR A 8 -5.52 4.32 10.92
C THR A 8 -5.05 4.91 9.59
N VAL A 9 -4.66 6.18 9.61
CA VAL A 9 -4.13 6.89 8.44
C VAL A 9 -2.65 7.16 8.68
N ASN A 10 -1.81 6.69 7.77
CA ASN A 10 -0.36 6.87 7.83
C ASN A 10 0.11 7.77 6.69
N LEU A 11 0.75 8.88 7.02
CA LEU A 11 1.50 9.68 6.08
C LEU A 11 2.89 9.05 5.89
N VAL A 12 3.27 8.80 4.64
CA VAL A 12 4.55 8.21 4.27
C VAL A 12 5.37 9.28 3.55
N SER A 13 6.50 9.63 4.15
CA SER A 13 7.36 10.69 3.62
C SER A 13 8.03 10.27 2.32
N ARG A 14 8.39 11.27 1.49
CA ARG A 14 9.17 11.05 0.27
C ARG A 14 10.49 10.32 0.56
N ASN A 15 11.25 10.79 1.54
CA ASN A 15 12.57 10.24 1.87
C ASN A 15 12.49 8.74 2.18
N LYS A 16 11.47 8.31 2.94
CA LYS A 16 11.25 6.89 3.25
C LYS A 16 11.01 6.06 2.00
N LEU A 17 10.29 6.60 1.01
CA LEU A 17 10.04 5.89 -0.24
C LEU A 17 11.28 5.86 -1.13
N GLU A 18 12.11 6.91 -1.13
CA GLU A 18 13.34 6.97 -1.93
C GLU A 18 14.42 6.01 -1.44
N GLU A 19 14.41 5.65 -0.15
CA GLU A 19 15.28 4.63 0.43
C GLU A 19 14.93 3.19 -0.01
N LEU A 20 13.74 2.99 -0.60
CA LEU A 20 13.26 1.68 -1.02
C LEU A 20 13.43 1.49 -2.53
N SER A 21 13.86 0.31 -2.94
CA SER A 21 13.72 -0.12 -4.33
C SER A 21 12.25 -0.18 -4.74
N SER A 22 11.97 -0.15 -6.05
CA SER A 22 10.57 -0.21 -6.53
C SER A 22 9.83 -1.45 -6.02
N SER A 23 10.48 -2.62 -5.95
CA SER A 23 9.88 -3.83 -5.37
C SER A 23 9.54 -3.66 -3.89
N GLU A 24 10.46 -3.13 -3.10
CA GLU A 24 10.26 -2.93 -1.65
C GLU A 24 9.16 -1.90 -1.37
N LYS A 25 9.03 -0.85 -2.20
CA LYS A 25 7.91 0.09 -2.11
C LYS A 25 6.57 -0.62 -2.28
N ILE A 26 6.44 -1.48 -3.29
CA ILE A 26 5.20 -2.22 -3.55
C ILE A 26 4.87 -3.17 -2.40
N GLU A 27 5.86 -3.91 -1.89
CA GLU A 27 5.69 -4.81 -0.75
C GLU A 27 5.26 -4.06 0.52
N TYR A 28 5.90 -2.92 0.80
CA TYR A 28 5.54 -2.06 1.92
C TYR A 28 4.08 -1.58 1.83
N ILE A 29 3.68 -1.04 0.68
CA ILE A 29 2.32 -0.52 0.45
C ILE A 29 1.28 -1.63 0.65
N LEU A 30 1.47 -2.77 -0.02
CA LEU A 30 0.55 -3.91 0.09
C LEU A 30 0.48 -4.43 1.53
N GLY A 31 1.62 -4.48 2.22
CA GLY A 31 1.70 -4.93 3.61
C GLY A 31 0.91 -4.04 4.57
N GLU A 32 1.02 -2.72 4.44
CA GLU A 32 0.29 -1.78 5.30
C GLU A 32 -1.21 -1.73 4.97
N VAL A 33 -1.58 -1.80 3.68
CA VAL A 33 -2.99 -1.88 3.26
C VAL A 33 -3.65 -3.16 3.78
N LYS A 34 -2.96 -4.30 3.71
CA LYS A 34 -3.44 -5.57 4.30
C LYS A 34 -3.66 -5.49 5.81
N LYS A 35 -2.98 -4.58 6.52
CA LYS A 35 -3.21 -4.31 7.95
C LYS A 35 -4.40 -3.37 8.20
N GLY A 36 -5.16 -3.00 7.17
CA GLY A 36 -6.31 -2.10 7.27
C GLY A 36 -5.94 -0.62 7.41
N LYS A 37 -4.73 -0.23 7.02
CA LYS A 37 -4.27 1.17 7.08
C LYS A 37 -4.53 1.90 5.77
N VAL A 38 -4.89 3.17 5.86
CA VAL A 38 -4.91 4.10 4.73
C VAL A 38 -3.55 4.76 4.64
N LEU A 39 -2.90 4.69 3.49
CA LEU A 39 -1.61 5.34 3.25
C LEU A 39 -1.80 6.62 2.44
N ILE A 40 -1.15 7.69 2.85
CA ILE A 40 -0.98 8.92 2.07
C ILE A 40 0.51 9.02 1.74
N LEU A 41 0.86 9.01 0.46
CA LEU A 41 2.26 9.11 0.02
C LEU A 41 2.56 10.57 -0.35
N GLU A 42 3.59 11.16 0.25
CA GLU A 42 4.04 12.52 -0.10
C GLU A 42 4.66 12.60 -1.51
N SER A 43 5.16 11.47 -2.00
CA SER A 43 5.57 11.30 -3.39
C SER A 43 4.78 10.16 -4.00
N GLY A 44 4.22 10.42 -5.18
CA GLY A 44 3.53 9.39 -5.95
C GLY A 44 4.48 8.29 -6.42
N LEU A 45 3.88 7.18 -6.83
CA LEU A 45 4.56 6.11 -7.55
C LEU A 45 4.76 6.51 -9.01
N THR A 46 5.87 6.07 -9.60
CA THR A 46 6.08 6.15 -11.05
C THR A 46 5.03 5.32 -11.81
N PRO A 47 4.79 5.57 -13.11
CA PRO A 47 3.83 4.78 -13.89
C PRO A 47 4.12 3.26 -13.86
N GLY A 48 5.38 2.86 -13.90
CA GLY A 48 5.77 1.44 -13.82
C GLY A 48 5.51 0.82 -12.45
N GLU A 49 5.75 1.57 -11.37
CA GLU A 49 5.43 1.14 -10.01
C GLU A 49 3.90 1.02 -9.81
N GLN A 50 3.11 1.96 -10.35
CA GLN A 50 1.65 1.89 -10.30
C GLN A 50 1.11 0.67 -11.03
N ALA A 51 1.60 0.40 -12.25
CA ALA A 51 1.22 -0.79 -13.01
C ALA A 51 1.54 -2.08 -12.24
N THR A 52 2.74 -2.14 -11.65
CA THR A 52 3.17 -3.29 -10.82
C THR A 52 2.28 -3.45 -9.58
N LEU A 53 1.93 -2.35 -8.90
CA LEU A 53 1.05 -2.39 -7.73
C LEU A 53 -0.33 -2.95 -8.09
N ILE A 54 -0.92 -2.49 -9.21
CA ILE A 54 -2.21 -2.98 -9.70
C ILE A 54 -2.12 -4.48 -9.98
N GLN A 55 -1.13 -4.92 -10.75
CA GLN A 55 -0.93 -6.32 -11.08
C GLN A 55 -0.78 -7.21 -9.84
N GLN A 56 0.09 -6.80 -8.90
CA GLN A 56 0.32 -7.53 -7.65
C GLN A 56 -0.90 -7.53 -6.71
N THR A 57 -1.79 -6.55 -6.84
CA THR A 57 -3.05 -6.54 -6.10
C THR A 57 -4.00 -7.57 -6.69
N MET A 58 -4.14 -7.62 -8.03
CA MET A 58 -5.02 -8.59 -8.69
C MET A 58 -4.65 -10.04 -8.37
N THR A 59 -3.36 -10.37 -8.27
CA THR A 59 -2.93 -11.73 -7.89
C THR A 59 -3.18 -12.08 -6.43
N LYS A 60 -3.48 -11.10 -5.58
CA LYS A 60 -3.66 -11.25 -4.13
C LYS A 60 -5.12 -11.12 -3.68
N ILE A 61 -6.04 -10.81 -4.60
CA ILE A 61 -7.47 -10.87 -4.34
C ILE A 61 -7.87 -12.34 -4.40
N ASP A 62 -8.47 -12.81 -3.31
CA ASP A 62 -9.11 -14.12 -3.31
C ASP A 62 -10.40 -14.03 -4.12
N HIS A 63 -10.52 -14.89 -5.13
CA HIS A 63 -11.66 -14.89 -6.07
C HIS A 63 -12.82 -15.77 -5.59
N ASP A 64 -12.75 -16.30 -4.37
CA ASP A 64 -13.83 -17.10 -3.78
C ASP A 64 -15.06 -16.23 -3.45
N THR A 65 -15.91 -16.04 -4.46
CA THR A 65 -17.35 -15.74 -4.36
C THR A 65 -18.12 -16.56 -5.37
#